data_AF-A0A853ENC7-F1
#
_entry.id   AF-A0A853ENC7-F1
#
_cell.length_a   1.000
_cell.length_b   1.000
_cell.length_c   1.000
_cell.angle_alpha   90.00
_cell.angle_beta   90.00
_cell.angle_gamma   90.00
#
_symmetry.space_group_name_H-M   'P 1'
#
loop_
_entity.id
_entity.type
_entity.pdbx_description
1 polymer ?
#
loop_
_entity_poly.entity_id
_entity_poly.type
_entity_poly.pdbx_seq_one_letter_code
_entity_poly.pdbx_strand_id
1 'polypeptide(L)'
;TAPLVIDAGGVSARLATAVGRTKNERRPLGVAVRAYFRSPRADDAWMESHLELWDGPAGASELLPGYGWIWPVGEGLVNVGLGSVSSRAATTRIDYKSVFSTWMRNVPQSWGLTPDNQVGRLASAALPMAFNRKPHYADGLMLLGDAGGMVSPFNGEGIAQALMSGRLAAEAAAQAAARSTASGREQALAQYPRALSAEMGGYYTLGRVFVSLIEHPEVMRLCTRHGLPRKHLMRIVTKLLSDGWERRGGDSIDHFIQLLTRMVPAA
;
A
#
# COMPACT_ATOMS: atom_id res chain seq x y z
N THR A 1 8.61 -31.13 13.37
CA THR A 1 7.35 -30.38 13.21
C THR A 1 7.44 -29.10 14.02
N ALA A 2 6.85 -27.99 13.58
CA ALA A 2 6.85 -26.73 14.31
C ALA A 2 5.43 -26.44 14.83
N PRO A 3 5.25 -26.00 16.09
CA PRO A 3 3.93 -25.71 16.67
C PRO A 3 3.32 -24.38 16.18
N LEU A 4 4.16 -23.49 15.64
CA LEU A 4 3.76 -22.23 15.03
C LEU A 4 4.59 -22.02 13.76
N VAL A 5 3.92 -21.62 12.69
CA VAL A 5 4.50 -21.25 11.40
C VAL A 5 4.10 -19.82 11.09
N ILE A 6 5.08 -19.00 10.70
CA ILE A 6 4.89 -17.59 10.36
C ILE A 6 5.12 -17.45 8.84
N ASP A 7 4.07 -17.17 8.08
CA ASP A 7 4.13 -16.92 6.65
C ASP A 7 4.50 -15.45 6.38
N ALA A 8 5.77 -15.26 6.01
CA ALA A 8 6.32 -14.02 5.48
C ALA A 8 6.65 -14.14 3.97
N GLY A 9 5.97 -15.04 3.25
CA GLY A 9 6.20 -15.35 1.82
C GLY A 9 5.72 -14.27 0.82
N GLY A 10 5.43 -13.07 1.32
CA GLY A 10 5.00 -11.93 0.53
C GLY A 10 3.71 -12.16 -0.25
N VAL A 11 3.56 -11.45 -1.37
CA VAL A 11 2.37 -11.51 -2.26
C VAL A 11 1.96 -12.92 -2.67
N SER A 12 2.93 -13.84 -2.77
CA SER A 12 2.67 -15.22 -3.20
C SER A 12 1.83 -16.01 -2.20
N ALA A 13 1.98 -15.70 -0.89
CA ALA A 13 1.25 -16.31 0.23
C ALA A 13 1.05 -17.84 0.07
N ARG A 14 2.12 -18.55 -0.33
CA ARG A 14 2.03 -19.97 -0.74
C ARG A 14 1.53 -20.87 0.39
N LEU A 15 1.93 -20.61 1.64
CA LEU A 15 1.47 -21.40 2.78
C LEU A 15 -0.01 -21.10 3.07
N ALA A 16 -0.38 -19.83 3.13
CA ALA A 16 -1.77 -19.43 3.32
C ALA A 16 -2.72 -20.05 2.28
N THR A 17 -2.35 -19.99 1.01
CA THR A 17 -3.17 -20.52 -0.09
C THR A 17 -3.23 -22.04 -0.10
N ALA A 18 -2.14 -22.74 0.26
CA ALA A 18 -2.11 -24.19 0.39
C ALA A 18 -3.09 -24.73 1.45
N VAL A 19 -3.41 -23.93 2.48
CA VAL A 19 -4.40 -24.28 3.52
C VAL A 19 -5.76 -23.62 3.29
N GLY A 20 -6.04 -23.17 2.07
CA GLY A 20 -7.36 -22.62 1.69
C GLY A 20 -7.63 -21.17 2.11
N ARG A 21 -6.64 -20.45 2.64
CA ARG A 21 -6.77 -19.01 2.93
C ARG A 21 -6.49 -18.22 1.67
N THR A 22 -7.50 -18.09 0.82
CA THR A 22 -7.43 -17.33 -0.43
C THR A 22 -7.72 -15.84 -0.19
N LYS A 23 -7.38 -15.01 -1.18
CA LYS A 23 -7.71 -13.58 -1.14
C LYS A 23 -9.23 -13.39 -1.20
N ASN A 24 -9.75 -12.42 -0.47
CA ASN A 24 -11.12 -11.96 -0.57
C ASN A 24 -11.24 -11.02 -1.77
N GLU A 25 -11.98 -11.45 -2.79
CA GLU A 25 -12.13 -10.69 -4.04
C GLU A 25 -12.89 -9.37 -3.89
N ARG A 26 -13.60 -9.17 -2.78
CA ARG A 26 -14.29 -7.93 -2.43
C ARG A 26 -13.37 -6.91 -1.75
N ARG A 27 -12.07 -7.20 -1.66
CA ARG A 27 -11.07 -6.30 -1.06
C ARG A 27 -10.15 -5.76 -2.16
N PRO A 28 -9.57 -4.56 -1.96
CA PRO A 28 -8.75 -3.95 -2.96
C PRO A 28 -7.51 -4.76 -3.34
N LEU A 29 -7.08 -4.58 -4.58
CA LEU A 29 -5.82 -5.09 -5.10
C LEU A 29 -5.18 -3.99 -5.94
N GLY A 30 -3.96 -3.61 -5.56
CA GLY A 30 -3.14 -2.74 -6.39
C GLY A 30 -2.26 -3.53 -7.33
N VAL A 31 -1.80 -2.87 -8.38
CA VAL A 31 -0.67 -3.34 -9.20
C VAL A 31 0.29 -2.17 -9.31
N ALA A 32 1.55 -2.44 -9.00
CA ALA A 32 2.65 -1.50 -9.15
C ALA A 32 3.58 -1.99 -10.26
N VAL A 33 4.09 -1.05 -11.05
CA VAL A 33 5.24 -1.26 -11.92
C VAL A 33 6.34 -0.26 -11.62
N ARG A 34 7.60 -0.70 -11.67
CA ARG A 34 8.74 0.19 -11.43
C ARG A 34 9.97 -0.21 -12.24
N ALA A 35 10.80 0.77 -12.52
CA ALA A 35 12.14 0.60 -13.03
C ALA A 35 13.09 1.56 -12.29
N TYR A 36 14.40 1.38 -12.50
CA TYR A 36 15.42 2.31 -12.03
C TYR A 36 16.02 3.04 -13.23
N PHE A 37 16.48 4.26 -13.03
CA PHE A 37 17.13 5.05 -14.06
C PHE A 37 18.39 5.71 -13.50
N ARG A 38 19.43 5.84 -14.32
CA ARG A 38 20.48 6.83 -14.09
C ARG A 38 19.94 8.20 -14.45
N SER A 39 20.01 9.17 -13.55
CA SER A 39 19.34 10.45 -13.74
C SER A 39 20.05 11.58 -13.00
N PRO A 40 20.06 12.82 -13.54
CA PRO A 40 20.49 14.00 -12.80
C PRO A 40 19.64 14.30 -11.55
N ARG A 41 18.48 13.64 -11.42
CA ARG A 41 17.59 13.73 -10.25
C ARG A 41 18.00 12.81 -9.09
N ALA A 42 19.12 12.11 -9.23
CA ALA A 42 19.58 11.17 -8.20
C ALA A 42 20.00 11.84 -6.88
N ASP A 43 20.17 13.16 -6.89
CA ASP A 43 20.55 13.97 -5.71
C ASP A 43 19.37 14.79 -5.15
N ASP A 44 18.14 14.54 -5.62
CA ASP A 44 16.97 15.26 -5.12
C ASP A 44 16.74 14.99 -3.63
N ALA A 45 16.40 16.03 -2.88
CA ALA A 45 16.13 15.91 -1.45
C ALA A 45 14.77 15.28 -1.12
N TRP A 46 13.87 15.16 -2.10
CA TRP A 46 12.46 14.85 -1.87
C TRP A 46 11.98 13.66 -2.70
N MET A 47 11.03 12.91 -2.13
CA MET A 47 10.24 11.93 -2.87
C MET A 47 9.06 12.64 -3.52
N GLU A 48 8.85 12.42 -4.82
CA GLU A 48 7.72 12.99 -5.55
C GLU A 48 6.62 11.96 -5.76
N SER A 49 5.38 12.38 -5.48
CA SER A 49 4.18 11.65 -5.87
C SER A 49 3.47 12.42 -6.98
N HIS A 50 3.25 11.75 -8.10
CA HIS A 50 2.58 12.28 -9.29
C HIS A 50 1.15 11.76 -9.30
N LEU A 51 0.22 12.57 -8.79
CA LEU A 51 -1.22 12.22 -8.75
C LEU A 51 -1.91 12.35 -10.11
N GLU A 52 -1.25 13.03 -11.05
CA GLU A 52 -1.71 13.22 -12.42
C GLU A 52 -0.63 12.70 -13.36
N LEU A 53 -0.96 11.67 -14.14
CA LEU A 53 -0.11 11.09 -15.17
C LEU A 53 -0.66 11.52 -16.52
N TRP A 54 0.08 12.31 -17.28
CA TRP A 54 -0.42 12.86 -18.55
C TRP A 54 0.09 12.05 -19.74
N ASP A 55 -0.78 11.82 -20.72
CA ASP A 55 -0.42 11.19 -22.00
C ASP A 55 0.16 12.17 -23.03
N GLY A 56 0.19 13.46 -22.68
CA GLY A 56 0.73 14.58 -23.44
C GLY A 56 1.02 15.79 -22.56
N PRO A 57 0.92 17.03 -23.09
CA PRO A 57 1.10 18.25 -22.31
C PRO A 57 0.13 18.34 -21.12
N ALA A 58 0.65 18.66 -19.93
CA ALA A 58 -0.14 18.73 -18.71
C ALA A 58 -1.30 19.75 -18.84
N GLY A 59 -2.51 19.35 -18.45
CA GLY A 59 -3.71 20.18 -18.53
C GLY A 59 -4.32 20.34 -19.93
N ALA A 60 -3.70 19.78 -20.96
CA ALA A 60 -4.18 19.83 -22.35
C ALA A 60 -4.25 18.44 -23.02
N SER A 61 -4.11 17.37 -22.24
CA SER A 61 -4.06 15.98 -22.71
C SER A 61 -4.86 15.08 -21.77
N GLU A 62 -4.94 13.78 -22.03
CA GLU A 62 -5.73 12.87 -21.19
C GLU A 62 -4.91 12.37 -19.99
N LEU A 63 -5.62 12.07 -18.90
CA LEU A 63 -5.02 11.45 -17.73
C LEU A 63 -4.91 9.93 -17.93
N LEU A 64 -3.68 9.43 -17.84
CA LEU A 64 -3.37 8.03 -17.72
C LEU A 64 -3.88 7.49 -16.37
N PRO A 65 -4.29 6.21 -16.30
CA PRO A 65 -4.80 5.62 -15.07
C PRO A 65 -3.69 5.43 -14.04
N GLY A 66 -4.01 5.72 -12.77
CA GLY A 66 -3.15 5.49 -11.63
C GLY A 66 -2.42 6.73 -11.13
N TYR A 67 -1.40 6.52 -10.31
CA TYR A 67 -0.50 7.55 -9.82
C TYR A 67 0.95 7.08 -9.99
N GLY A 68 1.87 8.02 -10.08
CA GLY A 68 3.29 7.78 -10.28
C GLY A 68 4.13 8.24 -9.11
N TRP A 69 5.38 7.80 -9.10
CA TRP A 69 6.37 8.26 -8.15
C TRP A 69 7.76 8.32 -8.76
N ILE A 70 8.55 9.24 -8.21
CA ILE A 70 9.94 9.46 -8.60
C ILE A 70 10.71 9.81 -7.32
N TRP A 71 11.72 9.02 -6.98
CA TRP A 71 12.62 9.37 -5.87
C TRP A 71 14.02 8.76 -6.02
N PRO A 72 15.06 9.45 -5.55
CA PRO A 72 16.41 8.91 -5.55
C PRO A 72 16.57 7.74 -4.58
N VAL A 73 17.43 6.79 -4.94
CA VAL A 73 17.78 5.63 -4.11
C VAL A 73 19.28 5.51 -3.85
N GLY A 74 20.05 6.55 -4.18
CA GLY A 74 21.51 6.59 -4.08
C GLY A 74 22.21 6.09 -5.35
N GLU A 75 23.54 6.22 -5.37
CA GLU A 75 24.43 5.72 -6.45
C GLU A 75 24.07 6.24 -7.87
N GLY A 76 23.56 7.47 -7.95
CA GLY A 76 23.14 8.05 -9.23
C GLY A 76 21.84 7.45 -9.78
N LEU A 77 21.07 6.71 -8.96
CA LEU A 77 19.85 6.03 -9.36
C LEU A 77 18.59 6.69 -8.81
N VAL A 78 17.55 6.67 -9.64
CA VAL A 78 16.20 7.10 -9.30
C VAL A 78 15.25 5.92 -9.49
N ASN A 79 14.40 5.66 -8.49
CA ASN A 79 13.28 4.74 -8.62
C ASN A 79 12.10 5.48 -9.24
N VAL A 80 11.60 4.96 -10.36
CA VAL A 80 10.43 5.49 -11.05
C VAL A 80 9.43 4.39 -11.20
N GLY A 81 8.19 4.67 -10.83
CA GLY A 81 7.13 3.69 -10.96
C GLY A 81 5.76 4.33 -10.98
N LEU A 82 4.78 3.52 -11.32
CA LEU A 82 3.38 3.89 -11.25
C LEU A 82 2.57 2.71 -10.72
N GLY A 83 1.47 3.04 -10.09
CA GLY A 83 0.53 2.07 -9.56
C GLY A 83 -0.89 2.44 -9.91
N SER A 84 -1.72 1.42 -10.05
CA SER A 84 -3.16 1.60 -10.01
C SER A 84 -3.76 0.69 -8.97
N VAL A 85 -4.96 1.03 -8.53
CA VAL A 85 -5.71 0.24 -7.55
C VAL A 85 -7.09 -0.06 -8.10
N SER A 86 -7.62 -1.23 -7.76
CA SER A 86 -9.04 -1.50 -7.86
C SER A 86 -9.63 -1.83 -6.48
N SER A 87 -10.88 -1.43 -6.23
CA SER A 87 -11.65 -1.74 -5.02
C SER A 87 -11.98 -3.22 -4.90
N ARG A 88 -11.94 -3.95 -6.02
CA ARG A 88 -12.09 -5.40 -6.08
C ARG A 88 -10.78 -6.03 -6.52
N ALA A 89 -10.52 -7.27 -6.09
CA ALA A 89 -9.33 -8.02 -6.50
C ALA A 89 -9.45 -8.61 -7.92
N ALA A 90 -10.01 -7.81 -8.83
CA ALA A 90 -10.16 -8.14 -10.24
C ALA A 90 -8.92 -7.72 -11.02
N THR A 91 -8.61 -8.47 -12.08
CA THR A 91 -7.53 -8.14 -13.00
C THR A 91 -7.90 -6.85 -13.75
N THR A 92 -7.13 -5.79 -13.55
CA THR A 92 -7.23 -4.58 -14.37
C THR A 92 -6.77 -4.91 -15.79
N ARG A 93 -7.49 -4.42 -16.81
CA ARG A 93 -7.09 -4.56 -18.23
C ARG A 93 -6.06 -3.52 -18.66
N ILE A 94 -5.30 -2.98 -17.70
CA ILE A 94 -4.36 -1.88 -17.93
C ILE A 94 -3.05 -2.48 -18.47
N ASP A 95 -2.63 -2.02 -19.65
CA ASP A 95 -1.27 -2.26 -20.13
C ASP A 95 -0.29 -1.31 -19.42
N TYR A 96 0.15 -1.72 -18.22
CA TYR A 96 1.06 -0.92 -17.41
C TYR A 96 2.37 -0.60 -18.11
N LYS A 97 2.83 -1.45 -19.04
CA LYS A 97 4.07 -1.18 -19.79
C LYS A 97 3.84 -0.05 -20.78
N SER A 98 2.71 -0.03 -21.47
CA SER A 98 2.33 1.07 -22.37
C SER A 98 2.07 2.37 -21.60
N VAL A 99 1.36 2.30 -20.47
CA VAL A 99 1.13 3.48 -19.60
C VAL A 99 2.45 4.05 -19.11
N PHE A 100 3.34 3.21 -18.58
CA PHE A 100 4.66 3.64 -18.11
C PHE A 100 5.48 4.27 -19.23
N SER A 101 5.55 3.62 -20.39
CA SER A 101 6.31 4.13 -21.55
C SER A 101 5.73 5.46 -22.05
N THR A 102 4.41 5.61 -22.04
CA THR A 102 3.74 6.85 -22.45
C THR A 102 4.01 7.97 -21.46
N TRP A 103 3.93 7.71 -20.16
CA TRP A 103 4.27 8.70 -19.15
C TRP A 103 5.75 9.14 -19.26
N MET A 104 6.68 8.19 -19.42
CA MET A 104 8.11 8.49 -19.57
C MET A 104 8.46 9.30 -20.84
N ARG A 105 7.65 9.22 -21.91
CA ARG A 105 7.84 10.09 -23.08
C ARG A 105 7.41 11.54 -22.84
N ASN A 106 6.57 11.77 -21.84
CA ASN A 106 5.95 13.07 -21.57
C ASN A 106 6.51 13.79 -20.34
N VAL A 107 7.33 13.13 -19.52
CA VAL A 107 8.10 13.81 -18.47
C VAL A 107 9.20 14.69 -19.10
N PRO A 108 9.65 15.76 -18.41
CA PRO A 108 10.72 16.62 -18.93
C PRO A 108 11.97 15.84 -19.32
N GLN A 109 12.47 16.07 -20.54
CA GLN A 109 13.68 15.40 -21.04
C GLN A 109 14.91 15.63 -20.16
N SER A 110 14.97 16.79 -19.48
CA SER A 110 16.04 17.13 -18.51
C SER A 110 16.12 16.17 -17.34
N TRP A 111 15.07 15.37 -17.06
CA TRP A 111 15.10 14.36 -16.01
C TRP A 111 15.87 13.10 -16.42
N GLY A 112 16.18 12.92 -17.71
CA GLY A 112 16.96 11.79 -18.20
C GLY A 112 16.29 10.43 -18.00
N LEU A 113 14.95 10.38 -17.85
CA LEU A 113 14.18 9.15 -17.66
C LEU A 113 13.91 8.46 -19.01
N THR A 114 14.96 8.12 -19.73
CA THR A 114 14.91 7.52 -21.08
C THR A 114 15.21 6.02 -21.05
N PRO A 115 14.83 5.26 -22.09
CA PRO A 115 15.19 3.84 -22.20
C PRO A 115 16.70 3.57 -22.09
N ASP A 116 17.53 4.45 -22.65
CA ASP A 116 19.00 4.31 -22.60
C ASP A 116 19.57 4.46 -21.18
N ASN A 117 18.89 5.23 -20.34
CA ASN A 117 19.26 5.43 -18.94
C ASN A 117 18.59 4.43 -17.99
N GLN A 118 17.69 3.57 -18.49
CA GLN A 118 17.00 2.58 -17.65
C GLN A 118 17.96 1.48 -17.18
N VAL A 119 17.95 1.22 -15.89
CA VAL A 119 18.74 0.16 -15.24
C VAL A 119 17.81 -0.99 -14.87
N GLY A 120 18.04 -2.14 -15.50
CA GLY A 120 17.24 -3.35 -15.29
C GLY A 120 15.90 -3.33 -16.01
N ARG A 121 15.05 -4.32 -15.68
CA ARG A 121 13.73 -4.49 -16.30
C ARG A 121 12.65 -3.71 -15.56
N LEU A 122 11.60 -3.35 -16.28
CA LEU A 122 10.34 -2.95 -15.67
C LEU A 122 9.77 -4.15 -14.89
N ALA A 123 9.73 -4.02 -13.57
CA ALA A 123 9.21 -5.04 -12.67
C ALA A 123 7.77 -4.72 -12.28
N SER A 124 6.95 -5.76 -12.08
CA SER A 124 5.56 -5.61 -11.63
C SER A 124 5.29 -6.48 -10.40
N ALA A 125 4.45 -5.97 -9.51
CA ALA A 125 3.95 -6.74 -8.37
C ALA A 125 2.48 -6.41 -8.09
N ALA A 126 1.73 -7.42 -7.67
CA ALA A 126 0.42 -7.21 -7.09
C ALA A 126 0.56 -6.77 -5.63
N LEU A 127 -0.32 -5.88 -5.19
CA LEU A 127 -0.31 -5.27 -3.87
C LEU A 127 -1.57 -5.70 -3.12
N PRO A 128 -1.50 -6.75 -2.28
CA PRO A 128 -2.65 -7.24 -1.56
C PRO A 128 -2.97 -6.30 -0.40
N MET A 129 -4.10 -5.59 -0.48
CA MET A 129 -4.41 -4.45 0.38
C MET A 129 -5.49 -4.73 1.42
N ALA A 130 -5.52 -3.89 2.46
CA ALA A 130 -6.65 -3.77 3.39
C ALA A 130 -7.14 -5.09 4.00
N PHE A 131 -6.19 -5.91 4.46
CA PHE A 131 -6.40 -7.25 4.98
C PHE A 131 -7.19 -8.16 4.04
N ASN A 132 -6.83 -8.18 2.75
CA ASN A 132 -7.53 -9.02 1.78
C ASN A 132 -7.35 -10.53 2.01
N ARG A 133 -6.53 -10.98 2.95
CA ARG A 133 -6.40 -12.41 3.30
C ARG A 133 -6.53 -12.62 4.79
N LYS A 134 -7.44 -13.52 5.17
CA LYS A 134 -7.79 -13.86 6.55
C LYS A 134 -8.11 -15.36 6.65
N PRO A 135 -8.10 -15.95 7.87
CA PRO A 135 -7.68 -15.34 9.13
C PRO A 135 -6.16 -15.10 9.18
N HIS A 136 -5.73 -14.05 9.89
CA HIS A 136 -4.30 -13.74 10.09
C HIS A 136 -3.61 -14.70 11.06
N TYR A 137 -4.38 -15.41 11.88
CA TYR A 137 -3.92 -16.53 12.68
C TYR A 137 -5.05 -17.55 12.83
N ALA A 138 -4.73 -18.82 12.63
CA ALA A 138 -5.52 -19.99 13.01
C ALA A 138 -4.63 -21.23 12.82
N ASP A 139 -4.93 -22.33 13.51
CA ASP A 139 -4.30 -23.64 13.27
C ASP A 139 -2.76 -23.62 13.25
N GLY A 140 -2.15 -22.79 14.11
CA GLY A 140 -0.69 -22.63 14.17
C GLY A 140 -0.06 -21.89 12.98
N LEU A 141 -0.83 -21.31 12.05
CA LEU A 141 -0.32 -20.50 10.92
C LEU A 141 -0.67 -19.03 11.11
N MET A 142 0.36 -18.18 11.12
CA MET A 142 0.26 -16.73 11.23
C MET A 142 0.70 -16.03 9.92
N LEU A 143 -0.04 -15.03 9.45
CA LEU A 143 0.24 -14.30 8.20
C LEU A 143 0.77 -12.89 8.48
N LEU A 144 1.87 -12.51 7.85
CA LEU A 144 2.52 -11.20 8.00
C LEU A 144 2.59 -10.45 6.66
N GLY A 145 2.64 -9.11 6.73
CA GLY A 145 2.83 -8.24 5.56
C GLY A 145 1.90 -8.60 4.38
N ASP A 146 2.45 -8.67 3.18
CA ASP A 146 1.68 -8.98 1.97
C ASP A 146 0.98 -10.35 2.01
N ALA A 147 1.52 -11.32 2.78
CA ALA A 147 0.86 -12.61 2.94
C ALA A 147 -0.49 -12.45 3.67
N GLY A 148 -0.59 -11.50 4.59
CA GLY A 148 -1.84 -11.12 5.27
C GLY A 148 -2.63 -10.00 4.57
N GLY A 149 -2.19 -9.54 3.40
CA GLY A 149 -2.81 -8.44 2.66
C GLY A 149 -2.71 -7.09 3.35
N MET A 150 -1.55 -6.79 3.94
CA MET A 150 -1.33 -5.60 4.77
C MET A 150 -0.80 -4.38 4.01
N VAL A 151 -0.94 -4.36 2.68
CA VAL A 151 -0.59 -3.16 1.92
C VAL A 151 -1.64 -2.07 2.18
N SER A 152 -1.17 -0.84 2.34
CA SER A 152 -2.00 0.35 2.49
C SER A 152 -2.84 0.57 1.22
N PRO A 153 -4.17 0.65 1.34
CA PRO A 153 -5.04 0.98 0.21
C PRO A 153 -4.96 2.46 -0.21
N PHE A 154 -4.33 3.32 0.59
CA PHE A 154 -4.22 4.76 0.28
C PHE A 154 -3.14 5.03 -0.76
N ASN A 155 -1.97 4.40 -0.62
CA ASN A 155 -0.82 4.67 -1.48
C ASN A 155 -0.04 3.41 -1.90
N GLY A 156 -0.38 2.22 -1.42
CA GLY A 156 0.36 1.00 -1.76
C GLY A 156 1.62 0.73 -0.93
N GLU A 157 1.88 1.46 0.16
CA GLU A 157 2.98 1.17 1.08
C GLU A 157 2.74 -0.12 1.88
N GLY A 158 3.79 -0.85 2.22
CA GLY A 158 3.64 -2.10 3.00
C GLY A 158 4.80 -2.44 3.92
N ILE A 159 5.93 -1.71 3.84
CA ILE A 159 7.14 -2.04 4.62
C ILE A 159 6.88 -1.81 6.11
N ALA A 160 6.35 -0.64 6.48
CA ALA A 160 6.04 -0.32 7.87
C ALA A 160 5.00 -1.30 8.45
N GLN A 161 4.00 -1.67 7.65
CA GLN A 161 2.94 -2.59 8.03
C GLN A 161 3.46 -4.03 8.18
N ALA A 162 4.37 -4.47 7.30
CA ALA A 162 5.05 -5.75 7.43
C ALA A 162 5.89 -5.81 8.71
N LEU A 163 6.69 -4.78 9.00
CA LEU A 163 7.49 -4.68 10.23
C LEU A 163 6.61 -4.63 11.48
N MET A 164 5.54 -3.84 11.46
CA MET A 164 4.55 -3.77 12.54
C MET A 164 3.92 -5.14 12.78
N SER A 165 3.50 -5.84 11.72
CA SER A 165 2.92 -7.18 11.84
C SER A 165 3.92 -8.19 12.38
N GLY A 166 5.20 -8.10 12.00
CA GLY A 166 6.28 -8.92 12.55
C GLY A 166 6.48 -8.70 14.06
N ARG A 167 6.44 -7.44 14.51
CA ARG A 167 6.51 -7.10 15.94
C ARG A 167 5.34 -7.71 16.71
N LEU A 168 4.11 -7.48 16.27
CA LEU A 168 2.92 -8.03 16.94
C LEU A 168 2.90 -9.57 16.93
N ALA A 169 3.37 -10.19 15.85
CA ALA A 169 3.52 -11.63 15.74
C ALA A 169 4.52 -12.17 16.77
N ALA A 170 5.68 -11.52 16.90
CA ALA A 170 6.70 -11.87 17.88
C ALA A 170 6.21 -11.72 19.32
N GLU A 171 5.47 -10.65 19.63
CA GLU A 171 4.86 -10.44 20.94
C GLU A 171 3.86 -11.57 21.28
N ALA A 172 2.96 -11.91 20.35
CA ALA A 172 2.01 -13.01 20.54
C ALA A 172 2.72 -14.37 20.70
N ALA A 173 3.76 -14.63 19.91
CA ALA A 173 4.56 -15.84 20.00
C ALA A 173 5.32 -15.95 21.34
N ALA A 174 5.91 -14.86 21.82
CA ALA A 174 6.58 -14.82 23.13
C ALA A 174 5.59 -15.05 24.28
N GLN A 175 4.41 -14.41 24.22
CA GLN A 175 3.35 -14.62 25.20
C GLN A 175 2.84 -16.06 25.19
N ALA A 176 2.74 -16.70 24.02
CA ALA A 176 2.38 -18.10 23.90
C ALA A 176 3.47 -19.01 24.47
N ALA A 177 4.74 -18.76 24.19
CA ALA A 177 5.86 -19.56 24.71
C ALA A 177 5.89 -19.63 26.25
N ALA A 178 5.42 -18.57 26.92
CA ALA A 178 5.33 -18.52 28.38
C ALA A 178 4.14 -19.32 28.97
N ARG A 179 3.24 -19.89 28.15
CA ARG A 179 2.05 -20.62 28.63
C ARG A 179 2.31 -22.11 28.74
N SER A 180 2.00 -22.67 29.90
CA SER A 180 2.12 -24.11 30.18
C SER A 180 1.06 -24.96 29.50
N THR A 181 -0.17 -24.45 29.32
CA THR A 181 -1.29 -25.20 28.73
C THR A 181 -1.46 -24.92 27.24
N ALA A 182 -1.94 -25.92 26.49
CA ALA A 182 -2.24 -25.76 25.06
C ALA A 182 -3.30 -24.66 24.81
N SER A 183 -4.36 -24.65 25.63
CA SER A 183 -5.40 -23.60 25.57
C SER A 183 -4.83 -22.20 25.83
N GLY A 184 -3.92 -22.06 26.80
CA GLY A 184 -3.25 -20.79 27.08
C GLY A 184 -2.40 -20.29 25.91
N ARG A 185 -1.67 -21.19 25.24
CA ARG A 185 -0.90 -20.86 24.03
C ARG A 185 -1.79 -20.36 22.92
N GLU A 186 -2.88 -21.08 22.65
CA GLU A 186 -3.84 -20.71 21.60
C GLU A 186 -4.48 -19.35 21.88
N GLN A 187 -4.87 -19.08 23.12
CA GLN A 187 -5.43 -17.78 23.53
C GLN A 187 -4.45 -16.63 23.34
N ALA A 188 -3.15 -16.85 23.59
CA ALA A 188 -2.11 -15.85 23.38
C ALA A 188 -1.88 -15.57 21.89
N LEU A 189 -1.80 -16.61 21.05
CA LEU A 189 -1.65 -16.46 19.61
C LEU A 189 -2.88 -15.80 18.96
N ALA A 190 -4.08 -16.10 19.45
CA ALA A 190 -5.33 -15.47 19.03
C ALA A 190 -5.41 -13.95 19.33
N GLN A 191 -4.48 -13.39 20.12
CA GLN A 191 -4.38 -11.94 20.27
C GLN A 191 -3.79 -11.25 19.05
N TYR A 192 -3.01 -11.94 18.20
CA TYR A 192 -2.37 -11.33 17.05
C TYR A 192 -3.38 -10.69 16.06
N PRO A 193 -4.42 -11.40 15.58
CA PRO A 193 -5.44 -10.78 14.73
C PRO A 193 -6.17 -9.61 15.39
N ARG A 194 -6.35 -9.65 16.72
CA ARG A 194 -6.98 -8.56 17.48
C ARG A 194 -6.09 -7.33 17.52
N ALA A 195 -4.78 -7.52 17.76
CA ALA A 195 -3.80 -6.44 17.76
C ALA A 195 -3.69 -5.79 16.37
N LEU A 196 -3.65 -6.59 15.29
CA LEU A 196 -3.68 -6.07 13.92
C LEU A 196 -4.94 -5.24 13.64
N SER A 197 -6.10 -5.76 14.05
CA SER A 197 -7.39 -5.08 13.87
C SER A 197 -7.46 -3.77 14.65
N ALA A 198 -6.93 -3.74 15.88
CA ALA A 198 -6.84 -2.53 16.68
C ALA A 198 -5.88 -1.48 16.07
N GLU A 199 -4.75 -1.92 15.52
CA GLU A 199 -3.72 -1.03 14.97
C GLU A 199 -4.12 -0.42 13.61
N MET A 200 -4.67 -1.25 12.70
CA MET A 200 -4.87 -0.86 11.30
C MET A 200 -6.31 -1.02 10.80
N GLY A 201 -7.20 -1.63 11.58
CA GLY A 201 -8.54 -1.99 11.12
C GLY A 201 -9.35 -0.78 10.65
N GLY A 202 -9.37 0.30 11.44
CA GLY A 202 -10.06 1.54 11.07
C GLY A 202 -9.44 2.20 9.84
N TYR A 203 -8.12 2.33 9.82
CA TYR A 203 -7.36 2.91 8.71
C TYR A 203 -7.63 2.16 7.39
N TYR A 204 -7.60 0.83 7.40
CA TYR A 204 -7.90 0.03 6.20
C TYR A 204 -9.37 0.07 5.81
N THR A 205 -10.32 0.20 6.74
CA THR A 205 -11.72 0.41 6.37
C THR A 205 -11.92 1.75 5.67
N LEU A 206 -11.34 2.85 6.18
CA LEU A 206 -11.37 4.13 5.49
C LEU A 206 -10.73 4.04 4.11
N GLY A 207 -9.59 3.37 4.03
CA GLY A 207 -8.88 3.15 2.78
C GLY A 207 -9.68 2.38 1.73
N ARG A 208 -10.49 1.38 2.13
CA ARG A 208 -11.41 0.69 1.20
C ARG A 208 -12.47 1.63 0.65
N VAL A 209 -13.03 2.50 1.49
CA VAL A 209 -13.99 3.52 1.06
C VAL A 209 -13.32 4.51 0.12
N PHE A 210 -12.12 4.97 0.46
CA PHE A 210 -11.31 5.84 -0.40
C PHE A 210 -11.08 5.24 -1.79
N VAL A 211 -10.60 3.99 -1.87
CA VAL A 211 -10.39 3.31 -3.15
C VAL A 211 -11.70 3.21 -3.95
N SER A 212 -12.81 2.84 -3.30
CA SER A 212 -14.11 2.77 -3.97
C SER A 212 -14.60 4.11 -4.50
N LEU A 213 -14.22 5.22 -3.87
CA LEU A 213 -14.59 6.57 -4.32
C LEU A 213 -13.73 7.03 -5.51
N ILE A 214 -12.41 6.87 -5.43
CA ILE A 214 -11.50 7.35 -6.48
C ILE A 214 -11.55 6.52 -7.77
N GLU A 215 -12.13 5.31 -7.72
CA GLU A 215 -12.43 4.53 -8.92
C GLU A 215 -13.48 5.20 -9.82
N HIS A 216 -14.30 6.11 -9.28
CA HIS A 216 -15.27 6.86 -10.07
C HIS A 216 -14.59 8.06 -10.75
N PRO A 217 -14.55 8.11 -12.11
CA PRO A 217 -13.86 9.18 -12.82
C PRO A 217 -14.36 10.59 -12.48
N GLU A 218 -15.67 10.76 -12.19
CA GLU A 218 -16.22 12.05 -11.80
C GLU A 218 -15.70 12.51 -10.44
N VAL A 219 -15.58 11.57 -9.48
CA VAL A 219 -15.03 11.85 -8.15
C VAL A 219 -13.55 12.20 -8.27
N MET A 220 -12.78 11.41 -9.02
CA MET A 220 -11.37 11.68 -9.22
C MET A 220 -11.16 13.05 -9.87
N ARG A 221 -11.93 13.39 -10.92
CA ARG A 221 -11.88 14.69 -11.58
C ARG A 221 -12.27 15.85 -10.65
N LEU A 222 -13.22 15.65 -9.74
CA LEU A 222 -13.57 16.63 -8.72
C LEU A 222 -12.41 16.83 -7.73
N CYS A 223 -11.82 15.73 -7.26
CA CYS A 223 -10.68 15.73 -6.35
C CYS A 223 -9.45 16.41 -6.95
N THR A 224 -9.08 16.12 -8.20
CA THR A 224 -7.94 16.77 -8.87
C THR A 224 -8.20 18.26 -9.09
N ARG A 225 -9.35 18.62 -9.66
CA ARG A 225 -9.65 20.00 -10.05
C ARG A 225 -9.89 20.95 -8.87
N HIS A 226 -10.60 20.48 -7.83
CA HIS A 226 -11.04 21.35 -6.73
C HIS A 226 -10.39 21.01 -5.38
N GLY A 227 -9.87 19.79 -5.24
CA GLY A 227 -9.28 19.31 -4.00
C GLY A 227 -7.79 19.64 -3.91
N LEU A 228 -6.99 19.25 -4.92
CA LEU A 228 -5.53 19.42 -4.91
C LEU A 228 -5.05 20.86 -4.66
N PRO A 229 -5.70 21.92 -5.20
CA PRO A 229 -5.27 23.29 -4.93
C PRO A 229 -5.46 23.75 -3.47
N ARG A 230 -6.26 23.03 -2.66
CA ARG A 230 -6.61 23.44 -1.30
C ARG A 230 -5.62 22.89 -0.27
N LYS A 231 -4.72 23.75 0.22
CA LYS A 231 -3.66 23.40 1.20
C LYS A 231 -4.15 22.62 2.42
N HIS A 232 -5.28 23.01 3.02
CA HIS A 232 -5.81 22.32 4.21
C HIS A 232 -6.26 20.89 3.89
N LEU A 233 -6.96 20.70 2.76
CA LEU A 233 -7.36 19.38 2.31
C LEU A 233 -6.14 18.53 1.96
N MET A 234 -5.16 19.12 1.26
CA MET A 234 -3.92 18.43 0.92
C MET A 234 -3.12 17.99 2.14
N ARG A 235 -3.10 18.75 3.24
CA ARG A 235 -2.48 18.28 4.49
C ARG A 235 -3.13 17.00 5.02
N ILE A 236 -4.47 16.92 4.99
CA ILE A 236 -5.21 15.73 5.39
C ILE A 236 -4.88 14.56 4.46
N VAL A 237 -4.95 14.80 3.15
CA VAL A 237 -4.68 13.80 2.11
C VAL A 237 -3.25 13.28 2.25
N THR A 238 -2.24 14.15 2.34
CA THR A 238 -0.84 13.76 2.50
C THR A 238 -0.63 12.95 3.78
N LYS A 239 -1.22 13.34 4.92
CA LYS A 239 -1.14 12.57 6.16
C LYS A 239 -1.71 11.16 6.03
N LEU A 240 -2.84 10.99 5.34
CA LEU A 240 -3.44 9.68 5.06
C LEU A 240 -2.61 8.87 4.05
N LEU A 241 -2.16 9.51 2.96
CA LEU A 241 -1.37 8.92 1.88
C LEU A 241 0.06 8.61 2.27
N SER A 242 0.58 9.10 3.39
CA SER A 242 1.95 8.80 3.87
C SER A 242 1.96 7.97 5.15
N ASP A 243 0.78 7.61 5.67
CA ASP A 243 0.60 7.10 7.04
C ASP A 243 1.34 7.94 8.11
N GLY A 244 1.53 9.24 7.83
CA GLY A 244 2.31 10.19 8.62
C GLY A 244 1.49 10.96 9.65
N TRP A 245 0.34 10.42 10.06
CA TRP A 245 -0.50 10.99 11.10
C TRP A 245 -0.20 10.34 12.45
N GLU A 246 -0.30 11.12 13.52
CA GLU A 246 -0.04 10.63 14.87
C GLU A 246 -1.21 9.79 15.36
N ARG A 247 -0.96 8.52 15.65
CA ARG A 247 -1.98 7.59 16.21
C ARG A 247 -2.37 7.95 17.66
N ARG A 248 -1.51 8.71 18.36
CA ARG A 248 -1.73 9.20 19.74
C ARG A 248 -1.23 10.64 19.85
N GLY A 249 -2.10 11.55 20.28
CA GLY A 249 -1.76 12.99 20.34
C GLY A 249 -1.81 13.63 18.95
N GLY A 250 -0.88 14.54 18.68
CA GLY A 250 -0.76 15.22 17.38
C GLY A 250 -1.55 16.54 17.28
N ASP A 251 -1.70 17.02 16.05
CA ASP A 251 -2.45 18.23 15.75
C ASP A 251 -3.95 17.97 15.54
N SER A 252 -4.70 19.02 15.21
CA SER A 252 -6.16 18.90 14.99
C SER A 252 -6.53 17.99 13.82
N ILE A 253 -5.65 17.83 12.82
CA ILE A 253 -5.87 16.91 11.70
C ILE A 253 -5.66 15.47 12.17
N ASP A 254 -4.63 15.22 13.00
CA ASP A 254 -4.40 13.89 13.59
C ASP A 254 -5.61 13.45 14.41
N HIS A 255 -6.13 14.33 15.27
CA HIS A 255 -7.33 14.06 16.05
C HIS A 255 -8.56 13.81 15.18
N PHE A 256 -8.71 14.53 14.07
CA PHE A 256 -9.80 14.28 13.12
C PHE A 256 -9.68 12.89 12.46
N ILE A 257 -8.48 12.50 12.01
CA ILE A 257 -8.23 11.16 11.44
C ILE A 257 -8.44 10.06 12.49
N GLN A 258 -8.00 10.28 13.74
CA GLN A 258 -8.26 9.37 14.86
C GLN A 258 -9.76 9.16 15.09
N LEU A 259 -10.56 10.23 15.03
CA LEU A 259 -12.01 10.12 15.17
C LEU A 259 -12.60 9.29 14.03
N LEU A 260 -12.25 9.60 12.77
CA LEU A 260 -12.76 8.87 11.61
C LEU A 260 -12.41 7.38 11.66
N THR A 261 -11.18 7.04 12.05
CA THR A 261 -10.73 5.65 12.13
C THR A 261 -11.44 4.87 13.24
N ARG A 262 -11.83 5.52 14.33
CA ARG A 262 -12.62 4.90 15.43
C ARG A 262 -14.11 4.77 15.11
N MET A 263 -14.63 5.63 14.25
CA MET A 263 -16.05 5.62 13.87
C MET A 263 -16.41 4.53 12.86
N VAL A 264 -15.42 3.95 12.18
CA VAL A 264 -15.65 2.89 11.19
C VAL A 264 -15.40 1.50 11.77
N PRO A 265 -16.10 0.45 11.28
CA PRO A 265 -15.83 -0.92 11.69
C PRO A 265 -14.39 -1.33 11.38
N ALA A 266 -13.75 -2.07 12.27
CA ALA A 266 -12.42 -2.60 12.03
C ALA A 266 -12.43 -3.59 10.85
N ALA A 267 -11.46 -3.44 9.94
CA ALA A 267 -11.35 -4.17 8.68
C ALA A 267 -11.18 -5.68 8.83
#